data_AF-A0A7C4UJM0-F1
#
_entry.id   AF-A0A7C4UJM0-F1
#
_cell.length_a   1.000
_cell.length_b   1.000
_cell.length_c   1.000
_cell.angle_alpha   90.00
_cell.angle_beta   90.00
_cell.angle_gamma   90.00
#
_symmetry.space_group_name_H-M   'P 1'
#
loop_
_entity.id
_entity.type
_entity.pdbx_description
1 polymer ?
#
loop_
_entity_poly.entity_id
_entity_poly.type
_entity_poly.pdbx_seq_one_letter_code
_entity_poly.pdbx_strand_id
1 'polypeptide(L)'
;MATVSNETFVNAPVKMAYRAFTNSTSLREWLCDVATVEPHLNGRMYLWWRGDFYSSGHYLELEENKCVKFRWYSNIDPAPTEVTVSLTEKDGGTLVRLDHKIPDDKSWAKLGETFRENWAESFENLKSVLETGLDLRIANRPMLGIAPGDFTAEQAVALGVPVKEGLRLDGLVSGMGAERAGLQKDDVIVGMNGHPITTDFNTLPLAIAGKKGGESIEVVFYRGAEKKTVTMELSKRPMPDVPSNPAELAKAARDFVMPALSELESCFEGVSDEQAMKRPEPGEWSALEIVAHLIQGERNNCTFLASLIDGYELTSDGFGTNVTPQVEATVKANPSVALMLNALRRSVEEVLAFTALIPEDFAVNNKGSYYRFGFGLLQPNLHISGHTQQVKDALALSQQ
;
A
#
# COMPACT_ATOMS: atom_id res chain seq x y z
N MET A 1 5.54 -23.71 -30.76
CA MET A 1 5.06 -22.88 -29.63
C MET A 1 4.84 -23.82 -28.47
N ALA A 2 5.50 -23.58 -27.34
CA ALA A 2 5.27 -24.31 -26.10
C ALA A 2 4.13 -23.62 -25.33
N THR A 3 3.48 -24.35 -24.41
CA THR A 3 2.41 -23.80 -23.57
C THR A 3 2.74 -24.04 -22.10
N VAL A 4 2.72 -22.96 -21.32
CA VAL A 4 2.81 -22.97 -19.87
C VAL A 4 1.39 -22.81 -19.32
N SER A 5 0.91 -23.82 -18.58
CA SER A 5 -0.46 -23.85 -18.07
C SER A 5 -0.47 -23.82 -16.55
N ASN A 6 -1.37 -23.00 -15.99
CA ASN A 6 -1.70 -22.92 -14.58
C ASN A 6 -3.22 -22.87 -14.42
N GLU A 7 -3.75 -23.36 -13.30
CA GLU A 7 -5.16 -23.23 -12.96
C GLU A 7 -5.36 -22.99 -11.47
N THR A 8 -6.44 -22.32 -11.12
CA THR A 8 -6.87 -22.12 -9.73
C THR A 8 -8.39 -22.08 -9.64
N PHE A 9 -8.93 -22.55 -8.53
CA PHE A 9 -10.35 -22.39 -8.20
C PHE A 9 -10.51 -21.20 -7.26
N VAL A 10 -11.41 -20.28 -7.61
CA VAL A 10 -11.78 -19.12 -6.79
C VAL A 10 -13.25 -19.19 -6.41
N ASN A 11 -13.55 -18.99 -5.13
CA ASN A 11 -14.91 -18.87 -4.61
C ASN A 11 -15.46 -17.45 -4.87
N ALA A 12 -15.60 -17.12 -6.15
CA ALA A 12 -16.16 -15.87 -6.63
C ALA A 12 -16.97 -16.11 -7.92
N PRO A 13 -18.01 -15.29 -8.18
CA PRO A 13 -18.78 -15.37 -9.42
C PRO A 13 -17.91 -15.18 -10.67
N VAL A 14 -18.26 -15.85 -11.76
CA VAL A 14 -17.48 -15.79 -13.02
C VAL A 14 -17.30 -14.38 -13.55
N LYS A 15 -18.28 -13.51 -13.34
CA LYS A 15 -18.17 -12.08 -13.68
C LYS A 15 -17.01 -11.37 -12.99
N MET A 16 -16.68 -11.75 -11.75
CA MET A 16 -15.58 -11.15 -11.01
C MET A 16 -14.24 -11.74 -11.44
N ALA A 17 -14.19 -13.04 -11.74
CA ALA A 17 -13.02 -13.64 -12.36
C ALA A 17 -12.73 -13.05 -13.75
N TYR A 18 -13.77 -12.77 -14.56
CA TYR A 18 -13.62 -12.08 -15.85
C TYR A 18 -13.17 -10.64 -15.69
N ARG A 19 -13.78 -9.88 -14.76
CA ARG A 19 -13.36 -8.52 -14.40
C ARG A 19 -11.88 -8.47 -14.00
N ALA A 20 -11.38 -9.51 -13.32
CA ALA A 20 -9.99 -9.57 -12.87
C ALA A 20 -8.95 -9.41 -14.00
N PHE A 21 -9.32 -9.77 -15.23
CA PHE A 21 -8.44 -9.66 -16.41
C PHE A 21 -8.83 -8.54 -17.38
N THR A 22 -9.94 -7.83 -17.12
CA THR A 22 -10.52 -6.87 -18.08
C THR A 22 -10.70 -5.48 -17.51
N ASN A 23 -10.43 -5.27 -16.23
CA ASN A 23 -10.56 -3.98 -15.58
C ASN A 23 -9.22 -3.53 -14.95
N SER A 24 -8.85 -2.27 -15.20
CA SER A 24 -7.59 -1.68 -14.71
C SER A 24 -7.47 -1.68 -13.19
N THR A 25 -8.57 -1.44 -12.46
CA THR A 25 -8.60 -1.53 -10.99
C THR A 25 -8.30 -2.94 -10.52
N SER A 26 -9.01 -3.94 -11.03
CA SER A 26 -8.74 -5.32 -10.60
C SER A 26 -7.32 -5.80 -10.92
N LEU A 27 -6.80 -5.50 -12.11
CA LEU A 27 -5.43 -5.91 -12.46
C LEU A 27 -4.38 -5.35 -11.47
N ARG A 28 -4.60 -4.13 -10.99
CA ARG A 28 -3.76 -3.51 -9.94
C ARG A 28 -3.90 -4.16 -8.58
N GLU A 29 -5.04 -4.78 -8.28
CA GLU A 29 -5.30 -5.40 -6.98
C GLU A 29 -4.60 -6.76 -6.82
N TRP A 30 -4.49 -7.53 -7.91
CA TRP A 30 -3.96 -8.90 -7.83
C TRP A 30 -2.69 -9.14 -8.63
N LEU A 31 -2.51 -8.50 -9.79
CA LEU A 31 -1.45 -8.86 -10.74
C LEU A 31 -0.25 -7.91 -10.66
N CYS A 32 -0.45 -6.63 -10.93
CA CYS A 32 0.61 -5.63 -11.10
C CYS A 32 0.41 -4.38 -10.21
N ASP A 33 1.37 -3.44 -10.20
CA ASP A 33 1.27 -2.19 -9.42
C ASP A 33 0.57 -1.08 -10.20
N VAL A 34 0.72 -1.05 -11.53
CA VAL A 34 0.04 -0.13 -12.45
C VAL A 34 -0.61 -0.91 -13.57
N ALA A 35 -1.84 -0.57 -13.93
CA ALA A 35 -2.52 -1.12 -15.10
C ALA A 35 -3.36 -0.05 -15.81
N THR A 36 -3.32 -0.05 -17.15
CA THR A 36 -4.34 0.60 -17.97
C THR A 36 -4.78 -0.35 -19.09
N VAL A 37 -6.08 -0.57 -19.22
CA VAL A 37 -6.64 -1.50 -20.21
C VAL A 37 -7.89 -0.98 -20.88
N GLU A 38 -8.15 -1.43 -22.11
CA GLU A 38 -9.42 -1.28 -22.83
C GLU A 38 -9.92 -2.66 -23.28
N PRO A 39 -10.89 -3.27 -22.57
CA PRO A 39 -11.30 -4.65 -22.82
C PRO A 39 -12.25 -4.76 -24.03
N HIS A 40 -11.71 -4.55 -25.22
CA HIS A 40 -12.34 -4.88 -26.50
C HIS A 40 -11.30 -5.42 -27.48
N LEU A 41 -11.73 -5.98 -28.61
CA LEU A 41 -10.82 -6.47 -29.64
C LEU A 41 -9.83 -5.35 -30.05
N ASN A 42 -8.53 -5.67 -30.04
CA ASN A 42 -7.40 -4.74 -30.26
C ASN A 42 -7.26 -3.59 -29.26
N GLY A 43 -8.03 -3.59 -28.17
CA GLY A 43 -7.92 -2.59 -27.11
C GLY A 43 -6.61 -2.75 -26.34
N ARG A 44 -6.03 -1.63 -25.90
CA ARG A 44 -4.69 -1.59 -25.30
C ARG A 44 -4.62 -2.32 -23.95
N MET A 45 -3.41 -2.77 -23.63
CA MET A 45 -3.03 -3.26 -22.31
C MET A 45 -1.65 -2.74 -21.94
N TYR A 46 -1.52 -2.19 -20.74
CA TYR A 46 -0.25 -1.80 -20.16
C TYR A 46 -0.21 -2.19 -18.69
N LEU A 47 0.82 -2.92 -18.27
CA LEU A 47 1.01 -3.46 -16.93
C LEU A 47 2.43 -3.15 -16.45
N TRP A 48 2.58 -2.69 -15.21
CA TRP A 48 3.86 -2.36 -14.60
C TRP A 48 3.96 -3.00 -13.21
N TRP A 49 5.11 -3.63 -12.89
CA TRP A 49 5.46 -4.10 -11.53
C TRP A 49 6.65 -3.33 -10.96
N ARG A 50 6.81 -3.32 -9.63
CA ARG A 50 7.92 -2.65 -8.94
C ARG A 50 9.26 -2.76 -9.66
N GLY A 51 9.94 -1.63 -9.78
CA GLY A 51 11.21 -1.53 -10.49
C GLY A 51 11.01 -1.18 -11.95
N ASP A 52 11.84 -1.75 -12.81
CA ASP A 52 11.88 -1.47 -14.25
C ASP A 52 11.15 -2.52 -15.10
N PHE A 53 10.42 -3.46 -14.49
CA PHE A 53 9.69 -4.50 -15.21
C PHE A 53 8.28 -4.06 -15.61
N TYR A 54 8.01 -4.06 -16.91
CA TYR A 54 6.70 -3.72 -17.47
C TYR A 54 6.38 -4.53 -18.72
N SER A 55 5.09 -4.63 -19.04
CA SER A 55 4.58 -5.32 -20.22
C SER A 55 3.49 -4.50 -20.90
N SER A 56 3.47 -4.53 -22.24
CA SER A 56 2.50 -3.81 -23.06
C SER A 56 1.93 -4.70 -24.15
N GLY A 57 0.68 -4.46 -24.55
CA GLY A 57 -0.06 -5.42 -25.36
C GLY A 57 -1.43 -4.95 -25.81
N HIS A 58 -2.23 -5.91 -26.27
CA HIS A 58 -3.63 -5.71 -26.62
C HIS A 58 -4.44 -7.01 -26.52
N TYR A 59 -5.75 -6.88 -26.38
CA TYR A 59 -6.67 -8.01 -26.38
C TYR A 59 -6.87 -8.58 -27.80
N LEU A 60 -6.84 -9.90 -27.90
CA LEU A 60 -7.03 -10.67 -29.13
C LEU A 60 -8.42 -11.31 -29.22
N GLU A 61 -9.00 -11.68 -28.07
CA GLU A 61 -10.30 -12.35 -27.99
C GLU A 61 -10.90 -12.09 -26.62
N LEU A 62 -12.19 -11.77 -26.58
CA LEU A 62 -12.95 -11.52 -25.36
C LEU A 62 -14.33 -12.14 -25.55
N GLU A 63 -14.59 -13.22 -24.82
CA GLU A 63 -15.93 -13.75 -24.64
C GLU A 63 -16.32 -13.52 -23.19
N GLU A 64 -17.30 -12.64 -22.98
CA GLU A 64 -17.71 -12.22 -21.64
C GLU A 64 -18.00 -13.45 -20.76
N ASN A 65 -17.36 -13.46 -19.59
CA ASN A 65 -17.47 -14.54 -18.58
C ASN A 65 -17.00 -15.93 -19.03
N LYS A 66 -16.22 -16.02 -20.13
CA LYS A 66 -15.76 -17.31 -20.67
C LYS A 66 -14.28 -17.31 -21.05
N CYS A 67 -13.85 -16.32 -21.82
CA CYS A 67 -12.51 -16.30 -22.41
C CYS A 67 -11.94 -14.88 -22.43
N VAL A 68 -10.68 -14.74 -22.03
CA VAL A 68 -9.88 -13.54 -22.24
C VAL A 68 -8.56 -13.95 -22.87
N LYS A 69 -8.30 -13.49 -24.08
CA LYS A 69 -7.02 -13.69 -24.77
C LYS A 69 -6.36 -12.35 -25.01
N PHE A 70 -5.08 -12.25 -24.67
CA PHE A 70 -4.28 -11.07 -24.95
C PHE A 70 -2.86 -11.46 -25.38
N ARG A 71 -2.24 -10.54 -26.13
CA ARG A 71 -0.82 -10.59 -26.44
C ARG A 71 -0.13 -9.50 -25.65
N TRP A 72 1.02 -9.80 -25.09
CA TRP A 72 1.85 -8.83 -24.40
C TRP A 72 3.33 -8.97 -24.78
N TYR A 73 4.11 -7.93 -24.47
CA TYR A 73 5.53 -7.86 -24.71
C TYR A 73 6.17 -7.16 -23.52
N SER A 74 6.92 -7.93 -22.73
CA SER A 74 7.64 -7.39 -21.59
C SER A 74 8.99 -6.83 -22.02
N ASN A 75 9.48 -5.82 -21.30
CA ASN A 75 10.72 -5.11 -21.64
C ASN A 75 11.99 -5.99 -21.62
N ILE A 76 11.92 -7.14 -20.95
CA ILE A 76 13.01 -8.11 -20.83
C ILE A 76 12.84 -9.34 -21.74
N ASP A 77 11.66 -9.51 -22.35
CA ASP A 77 11.36 -10.70 -23.16
C ASP A 77 11.94 -10.54 -24.56
N PRO A 78 12.39 -11.63 -25.24
CA PRO A 78 12.97 -11.52 -26.57
C PRO A 78 11.93 -11.42 -27.70
N ALA A 79 10.67 -11.76 -27.41
CA ALA A 79 9.55 -11.63 -28.35
C ALA A 79 8.22 -11.52 -27.57
N PRO A 80 7.15 -11.00 -28.18
CA PRO A 80 5.83 -11.02 -27.57
C PRO A 80 5.26 -12.45 -27.46
N THR A 81 4.43 -12.66 -26.44
CA THR A 81 3.77 -13.93 -26.14
C THR A 81 2.26 -13.74 -25.97
N GLU A 82 1.51 -14.85 -25.96
CA GLU A 82 0.04 -14.82 -25.88
C GLU A 82 -0.45 -15.57 -24.63
N VAL A 83 -1.39 -14.97 -23.92
CA VAL A 83 -2.04 -15.58 -22.75
C VAL A 83 -3.51 -15.79 -23.10
N THR A 84 -4.02 -16.99 -22.82
CA THR A 84 -5.44 -17.32 -22.90
C THR A 84 -5.93 -17.72 -21.53
N VAL A 85 -6.92 -17.00 -21.02
CA VAL A 85 -7.61 -17.29 -19.77
C VAL A 85 -8.98 -17.86 -20.10
N SER A 86 -9.26 -19.06 -19.61
CA SER A 86 -10.56 -19.72 -19.71
C SER A 86 -11.23 -19.75 -18.34
N LEU A 87 -12.51 -19.40 -18.31
CA LEU A 87 -13.31 -19.29 -17.10
C LEU A 87 -14.46 -20.30 -17.19
N THR A 88 -14.66 -21.07 -16.13
CA THR A 88 -15.74 -22.05 -16.06
C THR A 88 -16.39 -21.98 -14.69
N GLU A 89 -17.70 -21.75 -14.65
CA GLU A 89 -18.47 -21.87 -13.42
C GLU A 89 -18.39 -23.32 -12.91
N LYS A 90 -18.05 -23.46 -11.63
CA LYS A 90 -17.90 -24.76 -10.98
C LYS A 90 -18.19 -24.61 -9.49
N ASP A 91 -19.01 -25.49 -8.92
CA ASP A 91 -19.24 -25.56 -7.47
C ASP A 91 -19.60 -24.21 -6.80
N GLY A 92 -20.34 -23.34 -7.50
CA GLY A 92 -20.72 -22.01 -7.02
C GLY A 92 -19.62 -20.93 -7.10
N GLY A 93 -18.42 -21.31 -7.55
CA GLY A 93 -17.31 -20.40 -7.85
C GLY A 93 -16.87 -20.52 -9.31
N THR A 94 -15.60 -20.19 -9.55
CA THR A 94 -15.01 -20.17 -10.91
C THR A 94 -13.69 -20.93 -10.93
N LEU A 95 -13.57 -21.88 -11.86
CA LEU A 95 -12.28 -22.42 -12.27
C LEU A 95 -11.66 -21.44 -13.28
N VAL A 96 -10.49 -20.90 -12.93
CA VAL A 96 -9.69 -20.03 -13.78
C VAL A 96 -8.51 -20.84 -14.30
N ARG A 97 -8.46 -21.06 -15.60
CA ARG A 97 -7.34 -21.71 -16.27
C ARG A 97 -6.63 -20.71 -17.16
N LEU A 98 -5.31 -20.74 -17.16
CA LEU A 98 -4.47 -19.88 -17.98
C LEU A 98 -3.49 -20.74 -18.77
N ASP A 99 -3.43 -20.49 -20.08
CA ASP A 99 -2.49 -21.07 -21.02
C ASP A 99 -1.64 -19.94 -21.63
N HIS A 100 -0.35 -19.89 -21.30
CA HIS A 100 0.62 -18.91 -21.81
C HIS A 100 1.44 -19.57 -22.93
N LYS A 101 1.19 -19.14 -24.17
CA LYS A 101 1.89 -19.61 -25.36
C LYS A 101 3.18 -18.82 -25.59
N ILE A 102 4.30 -19.53 -25.61
CA ILE A 102 5.65 -19.00 -25.81
C ILE A 102 6.32 -19.69 -27.01
N PRO A 103 7.32 -19.05 -27.66
CA PRO A 103 8.14 -19.71 -28.65
C PRO A 103 8.77 -21.01 -28.13
N ASP A 104 8.93 -21.99 -29.02
CA ASP A 104 9.38 -23.34 -28.69
C ASP A 104 10.84 -23.53 -29.13
N ASP A 105 11.73 -22.77 -28.48
CA ASP A 105 13.16 -22.88 -28.69
C ASP A 105 13.91 -22.74 -27.35
N LYS A 106 15.19 -23.14 -27.34
CA LYS A 106 15.98 -23.25 -26.11
C LYS A 106 16.12 -21.93 -25.34
N SER A 107 16.00 -20.78 -26.00
CA SER A 107 16.08 -19.48 -25.30
C SER A 107 14.89 -19.24 -24.37
N TRP A 108 13.77 -19.95 -24.57
CA TRP A 108 12.54 -19.81 -23.81
C TRP A 108 12.35 -20.86 -22.71
N ALA A 109 13.17 -21.91 -22.65
CA ALA A 109 12.97 -23.02 -21.70
C ALA A 109 12.95 -22.51 -20.24
N LYS A 110 13.97 -21.72 -19.86
CA LYS A 110 14.07 -21.13 -18.52
C LYS A 110 12.96 -20.09 -18.26
N LEU A 111 12.64 -19.25 -19.26
CA LEU A 111 11.54 -18.29 -19.14
C LEU A 111 10.19 -19.00 -18.92
N GLY A 112 9.97 -20.14 -19.59
CA GLY A 112 8.76 -20.94 -19.43
C GLY A 112 8.59 -21.48 -18.01
N GLU A 113 9.67 -21.93 -17.36
CA GLU A 113 9.67 -22.32 -15.95
C GLU A 113 9.38 -21.13 -15.04
N THR A 114 10.04 -19.99 -15.26
CA THR A 114 9.78 -18.75 -14.51
C THR A 114 8.34 -18.25 -14.67
N PHE A 115 7.75 -18.33 -15.88
CA PHE A 115 6.35 -17.98 -16.06
C PHE A 115 5.42 -18.91 -15.28
N ARG A 116 5.73 -20.20 -15.18
CA ARG A 116 4.92 -21.17 -14.43
C ARG A 116 4.88 -20.82 -12.94
N GLU A 117 6.05 -20.50 -12.38
CA GLU A 117 6.20 -20.09 -10.98
C GLU A 117 5.48 -18.76 -10.72
N ASN A 118 5.73 -17.75 -11.55
CA ASN A 118 5.09 -16.44 -11.42
C ASN A 118 3.56 -16.52 -11.55
N TRP A 119 3.03 -17.34 -12.47
CA TRP A 119 1.59 -17.54 -12.57
C TRP A 119 1.01 -18.27 -11.37
N ALA A 120 1.74 -19.23 -10.78
CA ALA A 120 1.29 -19.91 -9.57
C ALA A 120 1.16 -18.92 -8.41
N GLU A 121 2.19 -18.11 -8.16
CA GLU A 121 2.14 -17.07 -7.11
C GLU A 121 1.06 -16.01 -7.39
N SER A 122 0.91 -15.59 -8.64
CA SER A 122 -0.11 -14.61 -9.01
C SER A 122 -1.52 -15.18 -8.83
N PHE A 123 -1.73 -16.49 -9.04
CA PHE A 123 -3.02 -17.15 -8.82
C PHE A 123 -3.35 -17.35 -7.34
N GLU A 124 -2.35 -17.54 -6.48
CA GLU A 124 -2.55 -17.47 -5.03
C GLU A 124 -3.07 -16.08 -4.62
N ASN A 125 -2.49 -15.02 -5.20
CA ASN A 125 -2.95 -13.66 -4.92
C ASN A 125 -4.33 -13.36 -5.51
N LEU A 126 -4.60 -13.77 -6.76
CA LEU A 126 -5.92 -13.66 -7.39
C LEU A 126 -7.01 -14.29 -6.51
N LYS A 127 -6.75 -15.50 -6.02
CA LYS A 127 -7.66 -16.21 -5.11
C LYS A 127 -7.90 -15.42 -3.84
N SER A 128 -6.82 -14.96 -3.19
CA SER A 128 -6.92 -14.15 -1.97
C SER A 128 -7.74 -12.87 -2.17
N VAL A 129 -7.45 -12.11 -3.23
CA VAL A 129 -8.15 -10.85 -3.53
C VAL A 129 -9.63 -11.09 -3.82
N LEU A 130 -9.97 -12.09 -4.64
CA LEU A 130 -11.36 -12.38 -4.99
C LEU A 130 -12.17 -12.99 -3.84
N GLU A 131 -11.54 -13.77 -2.95
CA GLU A 131 -12.23 -14.45 -1.86
C GLU A 131 -12.31 -13.61 -0.58
N THR A 132 -11.27 -12.82 -0.30
CA THR A 132 -11.10 -12.11 0.98
C THR A 132 -10.86 -10.61 0.84
N GLY A 133 -10.45 -10.14 -0.34
CA GLY A 133 -10.01 -8.76 -0.57
C GLY A 133 -8.55 -8.48 -0.20
N LEU A 134 -7.86 -9.43 0.44
CA LEU A 134 -6.46 -9.27 0.83
C LEU A 134 -5.52 -9.41 -0.37
N ASP A 135 -4.74 -8.37 -0.63
CA ASP A 135 -3.59 -8.43 -1.52
C ASP A 135 -2.37 -9.02 -0.78
N LEU A 136 -2.02 -10.26 -1.09
CA LEU A 136 -0.88 -10.98 -0.52
C LEU A 136 0.46 -10.32 -0.84
N ARG A 137 0.56 -9.55 -1.94
CA ARG A 137 1.78 -8.78 -2.27
C ARG A 137 2.01 -7.62 -1.29
N ILE A 138 0.97 -7.24 -0.53
CA ILE A 138 1.05 -6.28 0.57
C ILE A 138 1.12 -7.01 1.91
N ALA A 139 0.23 -7.97 2.15
CA ALA A 139 0.12 -8.68 3.43
C ALA A 139 1.39 -9.48 3.78
N ASN A 140 2.00 -10.12 2.77
CA ASN A 140 3.23 -10.90 2.97
C ASN A 140 4.52 -10.08 2.81
N ARG A 141 4.45 -8.73 2.76
CA ARG A 141 5.67 -7.91 2.75
C ARG A 141 6.47 -8.18 4.03
N PRO A 142 7.79 -8.39 3.91
CA PRO A 142 8.63 -8.66 5.06
C PRO A 142 8.77 -7.40 5.92
N MET A 143 8.54 -7.53 7.22
CA MET A 143 8.66 -6.47 8.21
C MET A 143 9.68 -6.88 9.27
N LEU A 144 10.70 -6.04 9.48
CA LEU A 144 11.72 -6.26 10.50
C LEU A 144 11.17 -5.95 11.91
N GLY A 145 10.38 -4.88 12.03
CA GLY A 145 9.90 -4.38 13.32
C GLY A 145 10.96 -3.59 14.09
N ILE A 146 11.70 -2.72 13.40
CA ILE A 146 12.76 -1.89 13.98
C ILE A 146 12.46 -0.41 13.79
N ALA A 147 12.92 0.43 14.72
CA ALA A 147 13.06 1.87 14.55
C ALA A 147 14.54 2.17 14.30
N PRO A 148 14.93 2.52 13.07
CA PRO A 148 16.31 2.82 12.75
C PRO A 148 16.76 4.11 13.45
N GLY A 149 18.00 4.16 13.92
CA GLY A 149 18.60 5.34 14.50
C GLY A 149 19.93 5.69 13.85
N ASP A 150 20.33 6.96 13.98
CA ASP A 150 21.64 7.41 13.53
C ASP A 150 22.75 6.64 14.23
N PHE A 151 23.80 6.33 13.46
CA PHE A 151 25.00 5.66 13.95
C PHE A 151 26.24 6.42 13.50
N THR A 152 26.83 7.19 14.42
CA THR A 152 28.04 8.00 14.19
C THR A 152 29.25 7.40 14.90
N ALA A 153 30.45 7.96 14.65
CA ALA A 153 31.66 7.55 15.36
C ALA A 153 31.55 7.79 16.88
N GLU A 154 30.90 8.88 17.29
CA GLU A 154 30.65 9.21 18.69
C GLU A 154 29.71 8.18 19.33
N GLN A 155 28.65 7.78 18.62
CA GLN A 155 27.76 6.70 19.05
C GLN A 155 28.51 5.36 19.16
N ALA A 156 29.37 5.04 18.21
CA ALA A 156 30.17 3.82 18.26
C ALA A 156 31.06 3.74 19.52
N VAL A 157 31.71 4.86 19.87
CA VAL A 157 32.51 4.97 21.10
C VAL A 157 31.64 4.88 22.34
N ALA A 158 30.52 5.61 22.38
CA ALA A 158 29.60 5.63 23.52
C ALA A 158 29.00 4.24 23.81
N LEU A 159 28.66 3.49 22.76
CA LEU A 159 28.12 2.14 22.85
C LEU A 159 29.21 1.07 23.07
N GLY A 160 30.49 1.42 22.89
CA GLY A 160 31.61 0.48 23.03
C GLY A 160 31.65 -0.60 21.94
N VAL A 161 31.12 -0.32 20.75
CA VAL A 161 31.10 -1.26 19.63
C VAL A 161 32.38 -1.13 18.78
N PRO A 162 32.99 -2.23 18.30
CA PRO A 162 34.26 -2.21 17.57
C PRO A 162 34.07 -1.97 16.06
N VAL A 163 33.01 -1.26 15.66
CA VAL A 163 32.66 -0.99 14.26
C VAL A 163 32.36 0.49 14.05
N LYS A 164 32.61 0.97 12.82
CA LYS A 164 32.36 2.35 12.41
C LYS A 164 31.16 2.50 11.48
N GLU A 165 30.62 1.38 11.01
CA GLU A 165 29.47 1.30 10.12
C GLU A 165 28.51 0.24 10.65
N GLY A 166 27.23 0.44 10.36
CA GLY A 166 26.14 -0.40 10.81
C GLY A 166 24.88 0.42 11.00
N LEU A 167 23.82 -0.24 11.47
CA LEU A 167 22.55 0.38 11.78
C LEU A 167 22.25 0.24 13.27
N ARG A 168 22.24 1.36 13.99
CA ARG A 168 21.79 1.41 15.39
C ARG A 168 20.28 1.28 15.47
N LEU A 169 19.78 0.51 16.42
CA LEU A 169 18.36 0.42 16.72
C LEU A 169 17.96 1.47 17.76
N ASP A 170 17.18 2.47 17.36
CA ASP A 170 16.65 3.45 18.32
C ASP A 170 15.47 2.89 19.13
N GLY A 171 14.81 1.88 18.58
CA GLY A 171 13.74 1.14 19.23
C GLY A 171 13.29 -0.05 18.39
N LEU A 172 12.30 -0.76 18.90
CA LEU A 172 11.70 -1.93 18.26
C LEU A 172 10.19 -1.75 18.23
N VAL A 173 9.56 -2.36 17.23
CA VAL A 173 8.09 -2.43 17.17
C VAL A 173 7.67 -3.65 17.98
N SER A 174 6.90 -3.40 19.04
CA SER A 174 6.47 -4.45 19.96
C SER A 174 5.72 -5.57 19.23
N GLY A 175 6.00 -6.80 19.64
CA GLY A 175 5.43 -8.03 19.11
C GLY A 175 5.97 -8.43 17.74
N MET A 176 6.90 -7.70 17.12
CA MET A 176 7.43 -8.00 15.79
C MET A 176 8.75 -8.79 15.81
N GLY A 177 9.21 -9.22 14.62
CA GLY A 177 10.33 -10.14 14.42
C GLY A 177 11.59 -9.77 15.21
N ALA A 178 12.03 -8.51 15.14
CA ALA A 178 13.22 -8.04 15.85
C ALA A 178 13.12 -8.21 17.38
N GLU A 179 12.00 -7.82 17.99
CA GLU A 179 11.78 -7.99 19.43
C GLU A 179 11.69 -9.48 19.80
N ARG A 180 10.94 -10.29 19.02
CA ARG A 180 10.84 -11.75 19.25
C ARG A 180 12.18 -12.46 19.12
N ALA A 181 13.07 -11.96 18.27
CA ALA A 181 14.44 -12.47 18.10
C ALA A 181 15.41 -12.02 19.21
N GLY A 182 14.97 -11.19 20.15
CA GLY A 182 15.77 -10.73 21.29
C GLY A 182 16.73 -9.58 20.97
N LEU A 183 16.54 -8.89 19.84
CA LEU A 183 17.21 -7.60 19.60
C LEU A 183 16.72 -6.58 20.63
N GLN A 184 17.51 -5.54 20.85
CA GLN A 184 17.29 -4.51 21.87
C GLN A 184 17.62 -3.12 21.33
N LYS A 185 17.14 -2.08 22.03
CA LYS A 185 17.60 -0.71 21.81
C LYS A 185 19.14 -0.66 21.92
N ASP A 186 19.74 0.12 21.04
CA ASP A 186 21.18 0.35 20.91
C ASP A 186 22.01 -0.86 20.44
N ASP A 187 21.37 -1.96 20.02
CA ASP A 187 22.05 -2.94 19.17
C ASP A 187 22.47 -2.29 17.84
N VAL A 188 23.64 -2.66 17.34
CA VAL A 188 24.16 -2.19 16.04
C VAL A 188 24.19 -3.36 15.06
N ILE A 189 23.25 -3.39 14.13
CA ILE A 189 23.17 -4.41 13.09
C ILE A 189 24.29 -4.15 12.06
N VAL A 190 25.07 -5.18 11.75
CA VAL A 190 26.19 -5.12 10.80
C VAL A 190 26.05 -6.13 9.66
N GLY A 191 25.12 -7.07 9.77
CA GLY A 191 24.84 -8.03 8.71
C GLY A 191 23.44 -8.61 8.81
N MET A 192 22.84 -8.93 7.67
CA MET A 192 21.51 -9.50 7.59
C MET A 192 21.41 -10.37 6.33
N ASN A 193 20.99 -11.63 6.48
CA ASN A 193 20.78 -12.56 5.37
C ASN A 193 22.00 -12.63 4.42
N GLY A 194 23.21 -12.70 4.97
CA GLY A 194 24.47 -12.72 4.21
C GLY A 194 24.90 -11.39 3.58
N HIS A 195 24.12 -10.32 3.72
CA HIS A 195 24.43 -8.99 3.21
C HIS A 195 24.97 -8.07 4.33
N PRO A 196 25.98 -7.24 4.07
CA PRO A 196 26.45 -6.25 5.03
C PRO A 196 25.40 -5.16 5.23
N ILE A 197 25.18 -4.75 6.49
CA ILE A 197 24.35 -3.59 6.83
C ILE A 197 25.27 -2.45 7.22
N THR A 198 25.05 -1.29 6.60
CA THR A 198 25.85 -0.07 6.81
C THR A 198 24.96 1.07 7.28
N THR A 199 25.52 2.27 7.39
CA THR A 199 24.76 3.50 7.66
C THR A 199 23.87 3.93 6.47
N ASP A 200 24.09 3.37 5.27
CA ASP A 200 23.16 3.53 4.15
C ASP A 200 21.92 2.65 4.37
N PHE A 201 20.78 3.31 4.58
CA PHE A 201 19.48 2.66 4.78
C PHE A 201 19.04 1.80 3.60
N ASN A 202 19.58 2.00 2.39
CA ASN A 202 19.30 1.13 1.25
C ASN A 202 19.84 -0.30 1.41
N THR A 203 20.79 -0.52 2.32
CA THR A 203 21.28 -1.88 2.64
C THR A 203 20.20 -2.78 3.24
N LEU A 204 19.24 -2.21 3.98
CA LEU A 204 18.14 -2.97 4.58
C LEU A 204 17.19 -3.58 3.54
N PRO A 205 16.55 -2.80 2.63
CA PRO A 205 15.72 -3.37 1.57
C PRO A 205 16.43 -4.41 0.71
N LEU A 206 17.72 -4.21 0.43
CA LEU A 206 18.54 -5.17 -0.33
C LEU A 206 18.72 -6.49 0.43
N ALA A 207 19.00 -6.44 1.73
CA ALA A 207 19.21 -7.64 2.54
C ALA A 207 17.98 -8.56 2.62
N ILE A 208 16.78 -7.99 2.53
CA ILE A 208 15.50 -8.73 2.56
C ILE A 208 14.81 -8.79 1.19
N ALA A 209 15.49 -8.42 0.11
CA ALA A 209 14.94 -8.50 -1.24
C ALA A 209 14.54 -9.94 -1.57
N GLY A 210 13.34 -10.11 -2.14
CA GLY A 210 12.78 -11.42 -2.48
C GLY A 210 12.28 -12.25 -1.28
N LYS A 211 12.35 -11.73 -0.05
CA LYS A 211 11.81 -12.40 1.14
C LYS A 211 10.34 -12.08 1.37
N LYS A 212 9.61 -13.03 1.96
CA LYS A 212 8.22 -12.89 2.40
C LYS A 212 8.17 -12.90 3.94
N GLY A 213 7.15 -12.24 4.50
CA GLY A 213 6.86 -12.35 5.94
C GLY A 213 6.55 -13.80 6.33
N GLY A 214 7.12 -14.25 7.44
CA GLY A 214 7.14 -15.63 7.91
C GLY A 214 8.45 -16.37 7.60
N GLU A 215 9.29 -15.85 6.68
CA GLU A 215 10.62 -16.42 6.46
C GLU A 215 11.60 -16.02 7.57
N SER A 216 12.52 -16.92 7.90
CA SER A 216 13.61 -16.65 8.83
C SER A 216 14.87 -16.20 8.12
N ILE A 217 15.55 -15.22 8.70
CA ILE A 217 16.85 -14.70 8.24
C ILE A 217 17.84 -14.63 9.38
N GLU A 218 19.13 -14.71 9.06
CA GLU A 218 20.19 -14.44 10.02
C GLU A 218 20.39 -12.93 10.18
N VAL A 219 20.55 -12.48 11.42
CA VAL A 219 20.93 -11.09 11.76
C VAL A 219 22.18 -11.11 12.62
N VAL A 220 23.19 -10.38 12.18
CA VAL A 220 24.47 -10.22 12.86
C VAL A 220 24.57 -8.80 13.40
N PHE A 221 24.83 -8.66 14.69
CA PHE A 221 24.83 -7.37 15.37
C PHE A 221 25.88 -7.31 16.48
N TYR A 222 26.15 -6.10 16.96
CA TYR A 222 26.92 -5.86 18.18
C TYR A 222 26.02 -5.38 19.31
N ARG A 223 26.28 -5.89 20.51
CA ARG A 223 25.75 -5.37 21.78
C ARG A 223 26.94 -5.08 22.69
N GLY A 224 27.32 -3.82 22.77
CA GLY A 224 28.64 -3.46 23.29
C GLY A 224 29.76 -4.06 22.43
N ALA A 225 30.82 -4.56 23.06
CA ALA A 225 31.94 -5.16 22.33
C ALA A 225 31.65 -6.56 21.74
N GLU A 226 30.54 -7.19 22.12
CA GLU A 226 30.24 -8.57 21.76
C GLU A 226 29.50 -8.65 20.43
N LYS A 227 30.04 -9.41 19.48
CA LYS A 227 29.37 -9.74 18.21
C LYS A 227 28.43 -10.92 18.41
N LYS A 228 27.17 -10.76 18.06
CA LYS A 228 26.11 -11.76 18.19
C LYS A 228 25.47 -12.06 16.85
N THR A 229 24.89 -13.25 16.77
CA THR A 229 24.08 -13.69 15.63
C THR A 229 22.80 -14.28 16.17
N VAL A 230 21.66 -13.89 15.58
CA VAL A 230 20.35 -14.44 15.89
C VAL A 230 19.62 -14.81 14.60
N THR A 231 18.77 -15.83 14.68
CA THR A 231 17.79 -16.11 13.63
C THR A 231 16.52 -15.32 13.94
N MET A 232 16.09 -14.49 13.01
CA MET A 232 14.91 -13.65 13.13
C MET A 232 13.87 -14.05 12.08
N GLU A 233 12.66 -14.37 12.52
CA GLU A 233 11.51 -14.52 11.63
C GLU A 233 10.98 -13.14 11.23
N LEU A 234 10.94 -12.86 9.93
CA LEU A 234 10.38 -11.65 9.37
C LEU A 234 8.88 -11.60 9.66
N SER A 235 8.40 -10.54 10.30
CA SER A 235 6.97 -10.36 10.49
C SER A 235 6.27 -10.09 9.16
N LYS A 236 4.99 -10.45 9.08
CA LYS A 236 4.09 -9.96 8.02
C LYS A 236 3.68 -8.52 8.30
N ARG A 237 3.19 -7.82 7.28
CA ARG A 237 2.57 -6.50 7.47
C ARG A 237 1.30 -6.68 8.30
N PRO A 238 1.12 -5.93 9.40
CA PRO A 238 -0.16 -5.90 10.09
C PRO A 238 -1.25 -5.41 9.13
N MET A 239 -2.26 -6.26 8.94
CA MET A 239 -3.42 -5.97 8.10
C MET A 239 -4.63 -5.79 9.03
N PRO A 240 -5.33 -4.65 9.02
CA PRO A 240 -6.54 -4.47 9.80
C PRO A 240 -7.63 -5.44 9.34
N ASP A 241 -8.48 -5.83 10.27
CA ASP A 241 -9.72 -6.52 9.94
C ASP A 241 -10.72 -5.48 9.41
N VAL A 242 -11.11 -5.62 8.15
CA VAL A 242 -12.05 -4.71 7.50
C VAL A 242 -13.43 -5.36 7.57
N PRO A 243 -14.39 -4.80 8.34
CA PRO A 243 -15.74 -5.37 8.43
C PRO A 243 -16.35 -5.52 7.03
N SER A 244 -16.98 -6.66 6.76
CA SER A 244 -17.58 -6.91 5.44
C SER A 244 -18.85 -6.10 5.18
N ASN A 245 -19.48 -5.57 6.24
CA ASN A 245 -20.67 -4.74 6.14
C ASN A 245 -20.27 -3.24 6.10
N PRO A 246 -20.71 -2.47 5.10
CA PRO A 246 -20.43 -1.04 4.98
C PRO A 246 -20.74 -0.18 6.22
N ALA A 247 -21.86 -0.43 6.90
CA ALA A 247 -22.25 0.34 8.07
C ALA A 247 -21.35 0.02 9.28
N GLU A 248 -20.95 -1.23 9.45
CA GLU A 248 -19.99 -1.61 10.51
C GLU A 248 -18.58 -1.08 10.21
N LEU A 249 -18.15 -1.04 8.93
CA LEU A 249 -16.91 -0.38 8.55
C LEU A 249 -16.94 1.12 8.89
N ALA A 250 -18.03 1.82 8.54
CA ALA A 250 -18.20 3.23 8.87
C ALA A 250 -18.19 3.49 10.38
N LYS A 251 -18.79 2.59 11.16
CA LYS A 251 -18.76 2.66 12.63
C LYS A 251 -17.35 2.45 13.17
N ALA A 252 -16.65 1.40 12.72
CA ALA A 252 -15.27 1.15 13.13
C ALA A 252 -14.35 2.33 12.78
N ALA A 253 -14.50 2.90 11.59
CA ALA A 253 -13.79 4.11 11.17
C ALA A 253 -14.10 5.32 12.07
N ARG A 254 -15.38 5.52 12.42
CA ARG A 254 -15.81 6.57 13.34
C ARG A 254 -15.11 6.45 14.71
N ASP A 255 -15.02 5.25 15.25
CA ASP A 255 -14.41 4.98 16.56
C ASP A 255 -12.91 5.35 16.58
N PHE A 256 -12.22 5.26 15.45
CA PHE A 256 -10.83 5.69 15.34
C PHE A 256 -10.67 7.19 15.03
N VAL A 257 -11.47 7.75 14.11
CA VAL A 257 -11.26 9.12 13.62
C VAL A 257 -11.77 10.19 14.59
N MET A 258 -12.86 9.92 15.32
CA MET A 258 -13.48 10.92 16.19
C MET A 258 -12.59 11.37 17.35
N PRO A 259 -11.89 10.46 18.07
CA PRO A 259 -10.93 10.88 19.09
C PRO A 259 -9.79 11.73 18.52
N ALA A 260 -9.23 11.36 17.36
CA ALA A 260 -8.15 12.12 16.71
C ALA A 260 -8.63 13.52 16.27
N LEU A 261 -9.84 13.61 15.73
CA LEU A 261 -10.46 14.87 15.34
C LEU A 261 -10.70 15.77 16.56
N SER A 262 -11.22 15.21 17.67
CA SER A 262 -11.40 15.95 18.92
C SER A 262 -10.09 16.44 19.51
N GLU A 263 -9.01 15.64 19.46
CA GLU A 263 -7.68 16.10 19.89
C GLU A 263 -7.19 17.27 19.04
N LEU A 264 -7.31 17.17 17.71
CA LEU A 264 -6.92 18.25 16.80
C LEU A 264 -7.70 19.54 17.09
N GLU A 265 -9.03 19.44 17.26
CA GLU A 265 -9.88 20.61 17.56
C GLU A 265 -9.49 21.27 18.89
N SER A 266 -9.14 20.49 19.91
CA SER A 266 -8.72 21.02 21.21
C SER A 266 -7.45 21.89 21.13
N CYS A 267 -6.61 21.69 20.09
CA CYS A 267 -5.41 22.51 19.87
C CYS A 267 -5.75 23.98 19.57
N PHE A 268 -6.97 24.27 19.15
CA PHE A 268 -7.43 25.62 18.79
C PHE A 268 -8.22 26.32 19.90
N GLU A 269 -8.38 25.69 21.08
CA GLU A 269 -9.06 26.32 22.21
C GLU A 269 -8.32 27.59 22.68
N GLY A 270 -8.99 28.73 22.65
CA GLY A 270 -8.41 30.03 23.02
C GLY A 270 -7.47 30.64 21.97
N VAL A 271 -7.33 30.02 20.79
CA VAL A 271 -6.51 30.53 19.69
C VAL A 271 -7.32 31.51 18.83
N SER A 272 -6.75 32.68 18.54
CA SER A 272 -7.36 33.66 17.63
C SER A 272 -7.18 33.28 16.16
N ASP A 273 -8.05 33.80 15.28
CA ASP A 273 -7.93 33.58 13.83
C ASP A 273 -6.57 34.06 13.29
N GLU A 274 -6.06 35.19 13.80
CA GLU A 274 -4.75 35.73 13.41
C GLU A 274 -3.60 34.79 13.81
N GLN A 275 -3.64 34.25 15.02
CA GLN A 275 -2.64 33.28 15.51
C GLN A 275 -2.64 32.00 14.68
N ALA A 276 -3.83 31.51 14.31
CA ALA A 276 -3.99 30.28 13.54
C ALA A 276 -3.57 30.43 12.06
N MET A 277 -3.60 31.65 11.52
CA MET A 277 -3.16 31.98 10.16
C MET A 277 -1.67 32.33 10.03
N LYS A 278 -1.00 32.68 11.13
CA LYS A 278 0.41 33.03 11.11
C LYS A 278 1.26 31.79 10.82
N ARG A 279 2.02 31.84 9.72
CA ARG A 279 3.03 30.81 9.39
C ARG A 279 4.22 30.92 10.35
N PRO A 280 4.78 29.81 10.84
CA PRO A 280 5.96 29.85 11.71
C PRO A 280 7.19 30.43 11.00
N GLU A 281 7.46 29.96 9.78
CA GLU A 281 8.61 30.34 8.97
C GLU A 281 8.26 30.38 7.47
N PRO A 282 9.07 31.06 6.63
CA PRO A 282 8.93 31.00 5.19
C PRO A 282 9.05 29.56 4.66
N GLY A 283 7.96 29.01 4.14
CA GLY A 283 7.90 27.66 3.56
C GLY A 283 7.15 26.65 4.44
N GLU A 284 6.89 26.98 5.70
CA GLU A 284 6.05 26.18 6.59
C GLU A 284 4.56 26.56 6.44
N TRP A 285 3.68 25.61 6.71
CA TRP A 285 2.24 25.86 6.75
C TRP A 285 1.83 26.42 8.12
N SER A 286 0.86 27.34 8.09
CA SER A 286 0.13 27.76 9.29
C SER A 286 -0.78 26.63 9.79
N ALA A 287 -1.27 26.77 11.03
CA ALA A 287 -2.21 25.80 11.61
C ALA A 287 -3.47 25.61 10.74
N LEU A 288 -4.05 26.69 10.20
CA LEU A 288 -5.21 26.56 9.30
C LEU A 288 -4.87 25.97 7.93
N GLU A 289 -3.64 26.15 7.43
CA GLU A 289 -3.20 25.50 6.19
C GLU A 289 -3.01 23.99 6.37
N ILE A 290 -2.55 23.55 7.55
CA ILE A 290 -2.51 22.12 7.90
C ILE A 290 -3.92 21.54 7.97
N VAL A 291 -4.89 22.22 8.61
CA VAL A 291 -6.29 21.76 8.63
C VAL A 291 -6.90 21.76 7.21
N ALA A 292 -6.57 22.76 6.38
CA ALA A 292 -6.98 22.79 4.98
C ALA A 292 -6.43 21.59 4.18
N HIS A 293 -5.18 21.17 4.43
CA HIS A 293 -4.63 19.96 3.84
C HIS A 293 -5.42 18.70 4.26
N LEU A 294 -5.78 18.57 5.54
CA LEU A 294 -6.61 17.46 6.03
C LEU A 294 -7.97 17.41 5.31
N ILE A 295 -8.63 18.56 5.11
CA ILE A 295 -9.88 18.65 4.35
C ILE A 295 -9.70 18.13 2.92
N GLN A 296 -8.59 18.43 2.25
CA GLN A 296 -8.32 17.93 0.90
C GLN A 296 -8.09 16.42 0.89
N GLY A 297 -7.47 15.87 1.94
CA GLY A 297 -7.37 14.42 2.16
C GLY A 297 -8.74 13.75 2.17
N GLU A 298 -9.69 14.28 2.95
CA GLU A 298 -11.04 13.70 3.03
C GLU A 298 -11.83 13.83 1.72
N ARG A 299 -11.69 14.95 1.01
CA ARG A 299 -12.28 15.11 -0.34
C ARG A 299 -11.71 14.10 -1.34
N ASN A 300 -10.40 13.84 -1.24
CA ASN A 300 -9.76 12.80 -2.04
C ASN A 300 -10.30 11.41 -1.68
N ASN A 301 -10.57 11.11 -0.39
CA ASN A 301 -11.20 9.86 0.02
C ASN A 301 -12.58 9.66 -0.62
N CYS A 302 -13.44 10.70 -0.65
CA CYS A 302 -14.72 10.64 -1.34
C CYS A 302 -14.56 10.36 -2.84
N THR A 303 -13.64 11.08 -3.50
CA THR A 303 -13.37 10.91 -4.94
C THR A 303 -12.83 9.50 -5.22
N PHE A 304 -11.94 9.02 -4.38
CA PHE A 304 -11.34 7.69 -4.49
C PHE A 304 -12.39 6.60 -4.34
N LEU A 305 -13.26 6.66 -3.31
CA LEU A 305 -14.35 5.70 -3.12
C LEU A 305 -15.30 5.67 -4.32
N ALA A 306 -15.72 6.84 -4.81
CA ALA A 306 -16.58 6.92 -5.99
C ALA A 306 -15.92 6.25 -7.21
N SER A 307 -14.63 6.51 -7.42
CA SER A 307 -13.87 5.95 -8.54
C SER A 307 -13.67 4.43 -8.45
N LEU A 308 -13.57 3.88 -7.23
CA LEU A 308 -13.53 2.43 -7.00
C LEU A 308 -14.88 1.79 -7.33
N ILE A 309 -15.98 2.39 -6.89
CA ILE A 309 -17.35 1.91 -7.15
C ILE A 309 -17.65 1.93 -8.64
N ASP A 310 -17.28 3.00 -9.34
CA ASP A 310 -17.47 3.13 -10.79
C ASP A 310 -16.50 2.24 -11.59
N GLY A 311 -15.39 1.82 -10.98
CA GLY A 311 -14.37 0.96 -11.60
C GLY A 311 -13.39 1.69 -12.52
N TYR A 312 -13.36 3.03 -12.45
CA TYR A 312 -12.48 3.93 -13.21
C TYR A 312 -11.68 4.83 -12.26
N GLU A 313 -10.73 4.23 -11.56
CA GLU A 313 -9.88 5.01 -10.66
C GLU A 313 -9.04 6.08 -11.37
N LEU A 314 -8.91 7.23 -10.70
CA LEU A 314 -7.92 8.23 -11.04
C LEU A 314 -6.52 7.73 -10.62
N THR A 315 -5.59 7.68 -11.56
CA THR A 315 -4.20 7.33 -11.31
C THR A 315 -3.31 8.56 -11.43
N SER A 316 -2.47 8.82 -10.43
CA SER A 316 -1.49 9.90 -10.44
C SER A 316 -0.14 9.41 -9.88
N ASP A 317 0.95 10.00 -10.35
CA ASP A 317 2.32 9.69 -9.90
C ASP A 317 2.68 10.33 -8.55
N GLY A 318 1.70 10.97 -7.89
CA GLY A 318 1.91 11.65 -6.63
C GLY A 318 0.61 11.95 -5.89
N PHE A 319 0.76 12.52 -4.69
CA PHE A 319 -0.34 12.92 -3.82
C PHE A 319 -0.83 14.32 -4.21
N GLY A 320 -1.96 14.38 -4.92
CA GLY A 320 -2.55 15.62 -5.44
C GLY A 320 -3.13 16.57 -4.37
N THR A 321 -2.91 16.31 -3.08
CA THR A 321 -3.49 17.07 -1.94
C THR A 321 -2.49 18.04 -1.28
N ASN A 322 -1.26 18.14 -1.79
CA ASN A 322 -0.20 19.04 -1.29
C ASN A 322 0.02 20.27 -2.19
N VAL A 323 -0.98 20.64 -2.98
CA VAL A 323 -0.87 21.75 -3.92
C VAL A 323 -1.11 23.07 -3.17
N THR A 324 -0.07 23.88 -2.96
CA THR A 324 -0.16 25.12 -2.16
C THR A 324 -1.32 26.04 -2.56
N PRO A 325 -1.55 26.35 -3.85
CA PRO A 325 -2.74 27.15 -4.24
C PRO A 325 -4.09 26.53 -3.84
N GLN A 326 -4.22 25.20 -3.79
CA GLN A 326 -5.44 24.51 -3.36
C GLN A 326 -5.65 24.64 -1.84
N VAL A 327 -4.57 24.51 -1.06
CA VAL A 327 -4.58 24.76 0.39
C VAL A 327 -4.97 26.21 0.67
N GLU A 328 -4.32 27.17 0.03
CA GLU A 328 -4.63 28.60 0.16
C GLU A 328 -6.06 28.94 -0.26
N ALA A 329 -6.58 28.33 -1.33
CA ALA A 329 -7.97 28.51 -1.74
C ALA A 329 -8.96 28.01 -0.67
N THR A 330 -8.61 26.92 0.02
CA THR A 330 -9.42 26.37 1.12
C THR A 330 -9.43 27.29 2.33
N VAL A 331 -8.29 27.88 2.68
CA VAL A 331 -8.18 28.90 3.73
C VAL A 331 -8.98 30.14 3.37
N LYS A 332 -8.88 30.64 2.13
CA LYS A 332 -9.67 31.79 1.65
C LYS A 332 -11.18 31.53 1.72
N ALA A 333 -11.62 30.31 1.45
CA ALA A 333 -13.03 29.92 1.55
C ALA A 333 -13.52 29.70 2.99
N ASN A 334 -12.61 29.45 3.94
CA ASN A 334 -12.90 29.20 5.35
C ASN A 334 -11.99 30.07 6.25
N PRO A 335 -12.15 31.40 6.25
CA PRO A 335 -11.16 32.34 6.79
C PRO A 335 -11.21 32.50 8.33
N SER A 336 -11.59 31.46 9.07
CA SER A 336 -11.54 31.46 10.53
C SER A 336 -11.37 30.05 11.08
N VAL A 337 -10.89 29.94 12.32
CA VAL A 337 -10.78 28.68 13.06
C VAL A 337 -12.12 27.94 13.07
N ALA A 338 -13.20 28.64 13.43
CA ALA A 338 -14.53 28.04 13.51
C ALA A 338 -15.02 27.49 12.16
N LEU A 339 -14.83 28.23 11.07
CA LEU A 339 -15.24 27.78 9.73
C LEU A 339 -14.39 26.60 9.26
N MET A 340 -13.07 26.64 9.51
CA MET A 340 -12.14 25.62 9.08
C MET A 340 -12.37 24.28 9.80
N LEU A 341 -12.50 24.30 11.13
CA LEU A 341 -12.79 23.09 11.91
C LEU A 341 -14.16 22.50 11.55
N ASN A 342 -15.18 23.33 11.33
CA ASN A 342 -16.48 22.87 10.84
C ASN A 342 -16.38 22.23 9.45
N ALA A 343 -15.58 22.81 8.55
CA ALA A 343 -15.34 22.23 7.23
C ALA A 343 -14.66 20.85 7.32
N LEU A 344 -13.61 20.70 8.14
CA LEU A 344 -12.97 19.40 8.37
C LEU A 344 -13.96 18.37 8.91
N ARG A 345 -14.69 18.72 9.97
CA ARG A 345 -15.68 17.83 10.58
C ARG A 345 -16.75 17.38 9.58
N ARG A 346 -17.26 18.28 8.74
CA ARG A 346 -18.22 17.92 7.68
C ARG A 346 -17.62 16.98 6.65
N SER A 347 -16.37 17.20 6.23
CA SER A 347 -15.71 16.30 5.27
C SER A 347 -15.47 14.90 5.85
N VAL A 348 -15.06 14.80 7.13
CA VAL A 348 -14.97 13.49 7.82
C VAL A 348 -16.33 12.81 7.90
N GLU A 349 -17.37 13.53 8.31
CA GLU A 349 -18.73 12.97 8.40
C GLU A 349 -19.28 12.54 7.02
N GLU A 350 -18.95 13.26 5.95
CA GLU A 350 -19.31 12.89 4.58
C GLU A 350 -18.63 11.58 4.15
N VAL A 351 -17.33 11.41 4.42
CA VAL A 351 -16.62 10.16 4.12
C VAL A 351 -17.24 8.98 4.89
N LEU A 352 -17.53 9.16 6.18
CA LEU A 352 -18.17 8.12 6.99
C LEU A 352 -19.59 7.78 6.49
N ALA A 353 -20.38 8.79 6.14
CA ALA A 353 -21.71 8.60 5.58
C ALA A 353 -21.65 7.88 4.23
N PHE A 354 -20.75 8.29 3.33
CA PHE A 354 -20.57 7.63 2.04
C PHE A 354 -20.09 6.18 2.23
N THR A 355 -19.20 5.93 3.19
CA THR A 355 -18.77 4.56 3.55
C THR A 355 -19.96 3.70 3.98
N ALA A 356 -20.86 4.22 4.81
CA ALA A 356 -22.05 3.49 5.24
C ALA A 356 -23.05 3.23 4.08
N LEU A 357 -22.97 4.03 3.02
CA LEU A 357 -23.83 3.95 1.82
C LEU A 357 -23.20 3.16 0.67
N ILE A 358 -22.02 2.55 0.86
CA ILE A 358 -21.43 1.66 -0.15
C ILE A 358 -22.46 0.57 -0.50
N PRO A 359 -22.77 0.33 -1.79
CA PRO A 359 -23.70 -0.71 -2.18
C PRO A 359 -23.26 -2.09 -1.68
N GLU A 360 -24.18 -2.87 -1.10
CA GLU A 360 -23.88 -4.20 -0.56
C GLU A 360 -23.35 -5.14 -1.65
N ASP A 361 -23.89 -5.04 -2.87
CA ASP A 361 -23.42 -5.83 -4.00
C ASP A 361 -21.99 -5.46 -4.40
N PHE A 362 -21.60 -4.19 -4.28
CA PHE A 362 -20.21 -3.78 -4.48
C PHE A 362 -19.29 -4.39 -3.42
N ALA A 363 -19.64 -4.26 -2.13
CA ALA A 363 -18.83 -4.79 -1.03
C ALA A 363 -18.64 -6.32 -1.12
N VAL A 364 -19.69 -7.05 -1.53
CA VAL A 364 -19.65 -8.52 -1.68
C VAL A 364 -18.86 -8.95 -2.90
N ASN A 365 -19.01 -8.26 -4.04
CA ASN A 365 -18.43 -8.71 -5.31
C ASN A 365 -17.03 -8.12 -5.60
N ASN A 366 -16.72 -6.91 -5.13
CA ASN A 366 -15.46 -6.21 -5.36
C ASN A 366 -14.61 -6.14 -4.09
N LYS A 367 -14.39 -7.30 -3.46
CA LYS A 367 -13.70 -7.41 -2.16
C LYS A 367 -12.32 -6.76 -2.16
N GLY A 368 -11.56 -6.86 -3.25
CA GLY A 368 -10.26 -6.18 -3.39
C GLY A 368 -10.38 -4.65 -3.24
N SER A 369 -11.27 -4.03 -4.02
CA SER A 369 -11.52 -2.59 -3.98
C SER A 369 -12.08 -2.16 -2.62
N TYR A 370 -13.05 -2.92 -2.10
CA TYR A 370 -13.66 -2.66 -0.80
C TYR A 370 -12.65 -2.74 0.35
N TYR A 371 -11.86 -3.82 0.40
CA TYR A 371 -10.82 -4.00 1.41
C TYR A 371 -9.77 -2.90 1.32
N ARG A 372 -9.33 -2.55 0.10
CA ARG A 372 -8.33 -1.48 -0.12
C ARG A 372 -8.81 -0.12 0.41
N PHE A 373 -10.08 0.23 0.20
CA PHE A 373 -10.66 1.44 0.78
C PHE A 373 -10.74 1.37 2.31
N GLY A 374 -11.32 0.29 2.84
CA GLY A 374 -11.46 0.08 4.29
C GLY A 374 -10.12 0.02 5.02
N PHE A 375 -9.09 -0.59 4.41
CA PHE A 375 -7.72 -0.62 4.91
C PHE A 375 -7.17 0.79 5.16
N GLY A 376 -7.37 1.71 4.20
CA GLY A 376 -6.93 3.10 4.35
C GLY A 376 -7.72 3.83 5.44
N LEU A 377 -9.04 3.62 5.47
CA LEU A 377 -9.94 4.27 6.42
C LEU A 377 -9.70 3.83 7.87
N LEU A 378 -9.30 2.57 8.09
CA LEU A 378 -8.98 2.01 9.42
C LEU A 378 -7.52 2.25 9.85
N GLN A 379 -6.79 3.13 9.16
CA GLN A 379 -5.45 3.57 9.56
C GLN A 379 -5.35 5.10 9.84
N PRO A 380 -6.31 5.73 10.55
CA PRO A 380 -6.35 7.19 10.66
C PRO A 380 -5.23 7.77 11.53
N ASN A 381 -4.59 6.95 12.38
CA ASN A 381 -3.43 7.35 13.19
C ASN A 381 -2.25 7.86 12.35
N LEU A 382 -2.28 7.65 11.03
CA LEU A 382 -1.24 8.09 10.11
C LEU A 382 -1.48 9.46 9.49
N HIS A 383 -2.71 10.01 9.50
CA HIS A 383 -2.99 11.31 8.88
C HIS A 383 -3.36 12.39 9.91
N ILE A 384 -4.57 12.38 10.46
CA ILE A 384 -5.00 13.44 11.41
C ILE A 384 -4.08 13.48 12.63
N SER A 385 -3.86 12.35 13.31
CA SER A 385 -2.98 12.30 14.49
C SER A 385 -1.53 12.69 14.16
N GLY A 386 -1.04 12.33 12.97
CA GLY A 386 0.28 12.72 12.49
C GLY A 386 0.43 14.23 12.32
N HIS A 387 -0.62 14.90 11.83
CA HIS A 387 -0.64 16.35 11.67
C HIS A 387 -1.06 17.12 12.93
N THR A 388 -1.66 16.47 13.93
CA THR A 388 -1.98 17.12 15.21
C THR A 388 -0.73 17.68 15.89
N GLN A 389 0.39 16.95 15.87
CA GLN A 389 1.65 17.49 16.42
C GLN A 389 2.15 18.69 15.59
N GLN A 390 2.06 18.62 14.27
CA GLN A 390 2.44 19.74 13.39
C GLN A 390 1.60 21.00 13.67
N VAL A 391 0.31 20.85 13.96
CA VAL A 391 -0.55 21.96 14.38
C VAL A 391 -0.09 22.54 15.72
N LYS A 392 0.20 21.70 16.72
CA LYS A 392 0.71 22.14 18.03
C LYS A 392 2.00 22.95 17.87
N ASP A 393 2.93 22.46 17.05
CA ASP A 393 4.21 23.12 16.80
C ASP A 393 4.02 24.47 16.08
N ALA A 394 3.15 24.52 15.06
CA ALA A 394 2.85 25.74 14.33
C ALA A 394 2.23 26.84 15.23
N LEU A 395 1.32 26.45 16.13
CA LEU A 395 0.67 27.36 17.08
C LEU A 395 1.62 27.84 18.18
N ALA A 396 2.52 26.99 18.68
CA ALA A 396 3.49 27.36 19.70
C ALA A 396 4.48 28.43 19.19
N LEU A 397 4.90 28.31 17.92
CA LEU A 397 5.82 29.26 17.29
C LEU A 397 5.12 30.57 16.87
N SER A 398 3.81 30.54 16.58
CA SER A 398 3.07 31.75 16.20
C SER A 398 2.79 32.69 17.39
N GLN A 399 2.88 32.19 18.62
CA GLN A 399 2.76 32.97 19.87
C GLN A 399 4.01 33.79 20.21
N GLN A 400 5.16 33.48 19.60
CA GLN A 400 6.41 34.25 19.69
C GLN A 400 6.40 35.39 18.66
#